data_AF-A0A843K7V8-F1
#
_entry.id   AF-A0A843K7V8-F1
#
_cell.length_a   1.000
_cell.length_b   1.000
_cell.length_c   1.000
_cell.angle_alpha   90.00
_cell.angle_beta   90.00
_cell.angle_gamma   90.00
#
_symmetry.space_group_name_H-M   'P 1'
#
loop_
_entity.id
_entity.type
_entity.pdbx_description
1 polymer ?
#
loop_
_entity_poly.entity_id
_entity_poly.type
_entity_poly.pdbx_seq_one_letter_code
_entity_poly.pdbx_strand_id
1 'polypeptide(L)'
;MSYCSRCGSLAKEGAQFCDRCGAPLSGGFQSYNQGNQYPPYGYRRDEKEAILAVVLSVLIPGLGQIYCGKVGRGIGVLVLIGLLSFVSFVPLFLVMDPMEFNFAGFFALTVVMSIVVFIIYIWQIYDAYRCADDHNKMAPPMRY
;
A
#
# COMPACT_ATOMS: atom_id res chain seq x y z
N MET A 1 4.35 28.91 53.79
CA MET A 1 4.44 30.05 52.83
C MET A 1 5.57 29.78 51.85
N SER A 2 5.32 29.80 50.55
CA SER A 2 6.35 29.63 49.51
C SER A 2 6.62 30.96 48.81
N TYR A 3 7.85 31.18 48.33
CA TYR A 3 8.17 32.33 47.49
C TYR A 3 8.06 31.93 46.02
N CYS A 4 7.57 32.86 45.19
CA CYS A 4 7.51 32.65 43.75
C CYS A 4 8.93 32.66 43.16
N SER A 5 9.33 31.55 42.54
CA SER A 5 10.63 31.43 41.86
C SER A 5 10.80 32.36 40.66
N ARG A 6 9.70 32.91 40.12
CA ARG A 6 9.71 33.78 38.94
C ARG A 6 9.79 35.27 39.25
N CYS A 7 9.08 35.75 40.27
CA CYS A 7 8.99 37.18 40.58
C CYS A 7 9.33 37.52 42.04
N GLY A 8 9.71 36.53 42.85
CA GLY A 8 10.16 36.71 44.23
C GLY A 8 9.06 37.12 45.23
N SER A 9 7.81 37.27 44.80
CA SER A 9 6.73 37.62 45.71
C SER A 9 6.36 36.46 46.62
N LEU A 10 5.99 36.80 47.86
CA LEU A 10 5.52 35.86 48.87
C LEU A 10 4.12 35.36 48.47
N ALA A 11 3.97 34.05 48.30
CA ALA A 11 2.70 33.45 47.95
C ALA A 11 1.81 33.28 49.18
N LYS A 12 0.50 33.47 48.99
CA LYS A 12 -0.50 33.10 49.99
C LYS A 12 -0.45 31.59 50.25
N GLU A 13 -0.75 31.20 51.48
CA GLU A 13 -0.75 29.81 51.89
C GLU A 13 -1.78 29.02 51.07
N GLY A 14 -1.32 27.95 50.40
CA GLY A 14 -2.17 27.13 49.52
C GLY A 14 -2.41 27.68 48.11
N ALA A 15 -1.84 28.84 47.75
CA ALA A 15 -1.99 29.41 46.40
C ALA A 15 -1.26 28.56 45.34
N GLN A 16 -2.01 28.13 44.35
CA GLN A 16 -1.52 27.27 43.25
C GLN A 16 -0.80 28.08 42.16
N PHE A 17 -1.20 29.34 42.01
CA PHE A 17 -0.61 30.30 41.07
C PHE A 17 -0.25 31.56 41.82
N CYS A 18 0.79 32.23 41.35
CA CYS A 18 1.25 33.50 41.91
C CYS A 18 0.30 34.64 41.53
N ASP A 19 -0.34 35.29 42.52
CA ASP A 19 -1.26 36.43 42.34
C ASP A 19 -0.65 37.59 41.52
N ARG A 20 0.68 37.76 41.57
CA ARG A 20 1.36 38.90 40.91
C ARG A 20 1.83 38.64 39.47
N CYS A 21 2.23 37.41 39.13
CA CYS A 21 2.83 37.11 37.82
C CYS A 21 2.22 35.88 37.12
N GLY A 22 1.29 35.18 37.76
CA GLY A 22 0.63 33.99 37.22
C GLY A 22 1.49 32.73 37.16
N ALA A 23 2.74 32.74 37.65
CA ALA A 23 3.60 31.57 37.64
C ALA A 23 3.06 30.46 38.58
N PRO A 24 3.12 29.18 38.19
CA PRO A 24 2.73 28.08 39.06
C PRO A 24 3.72 27.96 40.22
N LEU A 25 3.19 27.90 41.44
CA LEU A 25 3.98 27.75 42.65
C LEU A 25 4.03 26.25 42.95
N SER A 26 5.17 25.64 42.68
CA SER A 26 5.38 24.19 42.60
C SER A 26 4.80 23.40 43.79
N GLY A 27 3.58 22.92 43.58
CA GLY A 27 2.88 21.82 44.27
C GLY A 27 2.06 20.98 43.27
N GLY A 28 2.38 21.12 41.97
CA GLY A 28 2.10 20.17 40.92
C GLY A 28 0.65 19.76 40.72
N PHE A 29 -0.20 20.67 40.22
CA PHE A 29 -1.03 20.23 39.11
C PHE A 29 -0.06 19.72 38.05
N GLN A 30 0.04 18.40 37.94
CA GLN A 30 0.54 17.81 36.72
C GLN A 30 -0.27 18.47 35.62
N SER A 31 0.46 19.21 34.78
CA SER A 31 -0.03 19.66 33.50
C SER A 31 -0.85 18.51 32.94
N TYR A 32 -2.12 18.76 32.64
CA TYR A 32 -2.92 17.86 31.82
C TYR A 32 -2.32 17.93 30.40
N ASN A 33 -1.12 17.36 30.29
CA ASN A 33 -0.57 16.75 29.12
C ASN A 33 -0.80 15.24 29.26
N GLN A 34 -1.93 14.84 29.85
CA GLN A 34 -2.69 13.76 29.27
C GLN A 34 -3.26 14.33 27.97
N GLY A 35 -2.42 14.34 26.95
CA GLY A 35 -2.93 13.99 25.65
C GLY A 35 -3.68 12.67 25.87
N ASN A 36 -5.00 12.79 26.01
CA ASN A 36 -5.92 11.69 25.85
C ASN A 36 -5.73 11.18 24.42
N GLN A 37 -4.69 10.41 24.20
CA GLN A 37 -4.66 9.42 23.14
C GLN A 37 -5.14 8.12 23.79
N TYR A 38 -6.41 8.12 24.15
CA TYR A 38 -7.18 6.93 23.87
C TYR A 38 -7.02 6.70 22.36
N PRO A 39 -6.65 5.51 21.87
CA PRO A 39 -7.09 5.12 20.55
C PRO A 39 -8.35 4.26 20.75
N PRO A 40 -9.56 4.82 20.99
CA PRO A 40 -10.74 4.00 20.83
C PRO A 40 -11.05 4.01 19.33
N TYR A 41 -11.20 2.83 18.76
CA TYR A 41 -11.14 2.57 17.31
C TYR A 41 -9.71 2.65 16.78
N GLY A 42 -8.92 1.62 17.12
CA GLY A 42 -7.88 1.19 16.21
C GLY A 42 -8.51 1.10 14.82
N TYR A 43 -8.06 1.97 13.91
CA TYR A 43 -8.38 1.86 12.50
C TYR A 43 -7.94 0.46 12.10
N ARG A 44 -8.91 -0.47 12.02
CA ARG A 44 -8.71 -1.78 11.41
C ARG A 44 -8.29 -1.44 9.98
N ARG A 45 -6.98 -1.38 9.71
CA ARG A 45 -6.54 -1.48 8.33
C ARG A 45 -7.06 -2.85 7.91
N ASP A 46 -7.97 -2.84 6.96
CA ASP A 46 -8.48 -4.06 6.37
C ASP A 46 -7.27 -4.82 5.82
N GLU A 47 -6.85 -5.85 6.55
CA GLU A 47 -5.80 -6.75 6.11
C GLU A 47 -6.26 -7.30 4.76
N LYS A 48 -5.42 -7.11 3.74
CA LYS A 48 -5.76 -7.57 2.39
C LYS A 48 -5.45 -9.05 2.33
N GLU A 49 -6.46 -9.83 1.96
CA GLU A 49 -6.29 -11.26 1.73
C GLU A 49 -5.37 -11.47 0.52
N ALA A 50 -4.15 -11.95 0.77
CA ALA A 50 -3.16 -12.17 -0.29
C ALA A 50 -3.64 -13.21 -1.32
N ILE A 51 -4.40 -14.20 -0.87
CA ILE A 51 -5.02 -15.22 -1.74
C ILE A 51 -6.02 -14.56 -2.69
N LEU A 52 -6.80 -13.59 -2.21
CA LEU A 52 -7.75 -12.87 -3.07
C LEU A 52 -7.01 -12.07 -4.14
N ALA A 53 -5.90 -11.41 -3.79
CA ALA A 53 -5.06 -10.71 -4.76
C ALA A 53 -4.49 -11.65 -5.84
N VAL A 54 -4.06 -12.85 -5.44
CA VAL A 54 -3.59 -13.90 -6.36
C VAL A 54 -4.70 -14.37 -7.29
N VAL A 55 -5.87 -14.72 -6.75
CA VAL A 55 -7.02 -15.19 -7.54
C VAL A 55 -7.46 -14.11 -8.55
N LEU A 56 -7.49 -12.85 -8.14
CA LEU A 56 -7.81 -11.72 -9.02
C LEU A 56 -6.79 -11.60 -10.16
N SER A 57 -5.49 -11.71 -9.87
CA SER A 57 -4.43 -11.67 -10.90
C SER A 57 -4.40 -12.89 -11.83
N VAL A 58 -4.87 -14.06 -11.36
CA VAL A 58 -5.04 -15.24 -12.21
C VAL A 58 -6.16 -15.01 -13.21
N LEU A 59 -7.30 -14.48 -12.74
CA LEU A 59 -8.50 -14.31 -13.56
C LEU A 59 -8.31 -13.20 -14.60
N ILE A 60 -7.77 -12.06 -14.18
CA ILE A 60 -7.46 -10.94 -15.07
C ILE A 60 -6.08 -10.41 -14.66
N PRO A 61 -5.07 -10.47 -15.55
CA PRO A 61 -3.73 -9.99 -15.23
C PRO A 61 -3.77 -8.55 -14.73
N GLY A 62 -2.95 -8.20 -13.73
CA GLY A 62 -2.90 -6.84 -13.18
C GLY A 62 -4.03 -6.46 -12.19
N LEU A 63 -5.12 -7.23 -12.05
CA LEU A 63 -6.17 -6.92 -11.06
C LEU A 63 -5.70 -7.07 -9.61
N GLY A 64 -4.85 -8.05 -9.30
CA GLY A 64 -4.32 -8.21 -7.94
C GLY A 64 -3.50 -7.01 -7.48
N GLN A 65 -2.80 -6.34 -8.40
CA GLN A 65 -2.05 -5.10 -8.11
C GLN A 65 -2.99 -3.90 -7.90
N ILE A 66 -4.10 -3.84 -8.65
CA ILE A 66 -5.16 -2.83 -8.46
C ILE A 66 -5.85 -3.02 -7.10
N TYR A 67 -6.14 -4.26 -6.71
CA TYR A 67 -6.72 -4.58 -5.40
C TYR A 67 -5.85 -4.07 -4.24
N CYS A 68 -4.53 -4.13 -4.38
CA CYS A 68 -3.59 -3.62 -3.38
C CYS A 68 -3.42 -2.10 -3.39
N GLY A 69 -4.12 -1.37 -4.26
CA GLY A 69 -4.04 0.09 -4.40
C GLY A 69 -2.93 0.57 -5.34
N LYS A 70 -2.15 -0.33 -5.97
CA LYS A 70 -1.09 0.01 -6.93
C LYS A 70 -1.62 0.01 -8.37
N VAL A 71 -2.60 0.88 -8.64
CA VAL A 71 -3.32 0.94 -9.93
C VAL A 71 -2.39 1.09 -11.13
N GLY A 72 -1.36 1.94 -11.05
CA GLY A 72 -0.41 2.15 -12.15
C GLY A 72 0.38 0.89 -12.53
N ARG A 73 0.75 0.05 -11.55
CA ARG A 73 1.42 -1.24 -11.83
C ARG A 73 0.47 -2.23 -12.49
N GLY A 74 -0.77 -2.31 -11.98
CA GLY A 74 -1.82 -3.16 -12.56
C GLY A 74 -2.14 -2.85 -14.01
N ILE A 75 -2.32 -1.56 -14.33
CA ILE A 75 -2.53 -1.12 -15.72
C ILE A 75 -1.29 -1.43 -16.57
N GLY A 76 -0.09 -1.22 -16.05
CA GLY A 76 1.15 -1.57 -16.75
C GLY A 76 1.21 -3.05 -17.14
N VAL A 77 0.85 -3.96 -16.22
CA VAL A 77 0.81 -5.41 -16.49
C VAL A 77 -0.29 -5.77 -17.50
N LEU A 78 -1.49 -5.20 -17.36
CA LEU A 78 -2.59 -5.39 -18.31
C LEU A 78 -2.18 -5.01 -19.73
N VAL A 79 -1.62 -3.81 -19.90
CA VAL A 79 -1.19 -3.29 -21.20
C VAL A 79 -0.05 -4.11 -21.75
N LEU A 80 0.95 -4.46 -20.92
CA LEU A 80 2.10 -5.25 -21.35
C LEU A 80 1.68 -6.63 -21.88
N ILE A 81 0.91 -7.39 -21.10
CA ILE A 81 0.45 -8.73 -21.50
C ILE A 81 -0.51 -8.64 -22.70
N GLY A 82 -1.38 -7.63 -22.71
CA GLY A 82 -2.28 -7.36 -23.84
C GLY A 82 -1.52 -7.08 -25.13
N LEU A 83 -0.51 -6.21 -25.11
CA LEU A 83 0.32 -5.89 -26.27
C LEU A 83 1.14 -7.09 -26.75
N LEU A 84 1.79 -7.82 -25.84
CA LEU A 84 2.54 -9.04 -26.19
C LEU A 84 1.65 -10.10 -26.85
N SER A 85 0.42 -10.26 -26.36
CA SER A 85 -0.57 -11.17 -26.95
C SER A 85 -1.05 -10.67 -28.32
N PHE A 86 -1.27 -9.36 -28.46
CA PHE A 86 -1.73 -8.74 -29.69
C PHE A 86 -0.70 -8.86 -30.83
N VAL A 87 0.59 -8.71 -30.52
CA VAL A 87 1.70 -8.92 -31.49
C VAL A 87 1.66 -10.32 -32.11
N SER A 88 1.22 -11.33 -31.36
CA SER A 88 1.08 -12.70 -31.88
C SER A 88 -0.16 -12.88 -32.79
N PHE A 89 -1.17 -12.00 -32.70
CA PHE A 89 -2.41 -12.04 -33.49
C PHE A 89 -2.36 -11.19 -34.76
N VAL A 90 -1.61 -10.09 -34.78
CA VAL A 90 -1.48 -9.17 -35.93
C VAL A 90 -1.08 -9.88 -37.24
N PRO A 91 -0.10 -10.80 -37.28
CA PRO A 91 0.29 -11.49 -38.50
C PRO A 91 -0.84 -12.37 -39.07
N LEU A 92 -1.69 -12.93 -38.20
CA LEU A 92 -2.84 -13.74 -38.60
C LEU A 92 -3.88 -12.89 -39.35
N PHE A 93 -4.02 -11.60 -38.98
CA PHE A 93 -5.02 -10.70 -39.56
C PHE A 93 -4.49 -9.95 -40.80
N LEU A 94 -3.21 -9.54 -40.80
CA LEU A 94 -2.62 -8.76 -41.89
C LEU A 94 -2.01 -9.62 -43.01
N VAL A 95 -1.67 -10.89 -42.75
CA VAL A 95 -0.99 -11.79 -43.70
C VAL A 95 -1.94 -12.90 -44.17
N MET A 96 -3.23 -12.56 -44.38
CA MET A 96 -4.26 -13.45 -44.94
C MET A 96 -4.08 -13.73 -46.44
N ASP A 97 -2.83 -13.84 -46.91
CA ASP A 97 -2.51 -14.30 -48.26
C ASP A 97 -2.15 -15.79 -48.19
N PRO A 98 -3.10 -16.70 -48.48
CA PRO A 98 -2.94 -18.14 -48.24
C PRO A 98 -1.84 -18.79 -49.11
N MET A 99 -1.32 -18.08 -50.11
CA MET A 99 -0.30 -18.58 -51.04
C MET A 99 1.16 -18.32 -50.57
N GLU A 100 1.39 -17.39 -49.65
CA GLU A 100 2.76 -17.01 -49.20
C GLU A 100 2.97 -17.13 -47.68
N PHE A 101 2.02 -17.69 -46.94
CA PHE A 101 2.11 -17.76 -45.49
C PHE A 101 3.20 -18.71 -44.99
N ASN A 102 4.24 -18.16 -44.35
CA ASN A 102 5.29 -18.95 -43.70
C ASN A 102 4.82 -19.54 -42.36
N PHE A 103 4.12 -20.68 -42.43
CA PHE A 103 3.61 -21.41 -41.27
C PHE A 103 4.68 -21.75 -40.23
N ALA A 104 5.86 -22.20 -40.66
CA ALA A 104 6.92 -22.61 -39.76
C ALA A 104 7.48 -21.43 -38.97
N GLY A 105 7.70 -20.30 -39.64
CA GLY A 105 8.15 -19.06 -39.01
C GLY A 105 7.13 -18.49 -38.03
N PHE A 106 5.85 -18.47 -38.42
CA PHE A 106 4.75 -18.04 -37.54
C PHE A 106 4.66 -18.94 -36.31
N PHE A 107 4.62 -20.26 -36.49
CA PHE A 107 4.54 -21.22 -35.39
C PHE A 107 5.71 -21.08 -34.42
N ALA A 108 6.95 -21.00 -34.92
CA ALA A 108 8.13 -20.81 -34.09
C ALA A 108 8.06 -19.50 -33.28
N LEU A 109 7.65 -18.40 -33.90
CA LEU A 109 7.48 -17.11 -33.24
C LEU A 109 6.39 -17.19 -32.16
N THR A 110 5.24 -17.78 -32.46
CA THR A 110 4.13 -17.94 -31.50
C THR A 110 4.55 -18.78 -30.30
N VAL A 111 5.29 -19.87 -30.49
CA VAL A 111 5.78 -20.72 -29.39
C VAL A 111 6.75 -19.94 -28.49
N VAL A 112 7.72 -19.24 -29.07
CA VAL A 112 8.69 -18.43 -28.32
C VAL A 112 7.96 -17.33 -27.54
N MET A 113 7.05 -16.60 -28.17
CA MET A 113 6.28 -15.55 -27.51
C MET A 113 5.37 -16.10 -26.41
N SER A 114 4.77 -17.28 -26.61
CA SER A 114 3.93 -17.94 -25.60
C SER A 114 4.73 -18.31 -24.35
N ILE A 115 5.97 -18.80 -24.51
CA ILE A 115 6.86 -19.10 -23.38
C ILE A 115 7.17 -17.82 -22.60
N VAL A 116 7.50 -16.72 -23.31
CA VAL A 116 7.78 -15.43 -22.66
C VAL A 116 6.57 -14.91 -21.90
N VAL A 117 5.38 -14.94 -22.51
CA VAL A 117 4.13 -14.51 -21.88
C VAL A 117 3.82 -15.39 -20.66
N PHE A 118 4.04 -16.70 -20.74
CA PHE A 118 3.82 -17.62 -19.63
C PHE A 118 4.73 -17.31 -18.43
N ILE A 119 6.02 -17.03 -18.68
CA ILE A 119 6.96 -16.62 -17.63
C ILE A 119 6.51 -15.31 -16.98
N ILE A 120 6.14 -14.31 -17.78
CA ILE A 120 5.64 -13.01 -17.29
C ILE A 120 4.34 -13.19 -16.50
N TYR A 121 3.47 -14.11 -16.93
CA TYR A 121 2.20 -14.40 -16.27
C TYR A 121 2.40 -15.07 -14.90
N ILE A 122 3.36 -15.98 -14.75
CA ILE A 122 3.72 -16.51 -13.43
C ILE A 122 4.30 -15.39 -12.56
N TRP A 123 5.19 -14.58 -13.13
CA TRP A 123 5.83 -13.48 -12.42
C TRP A 123 4.81 -12.44 -11.90
N GLN A 124 3.80 -12.07 -12.70
CA GLN A 124 2.78 -11.09 -12.26
C GLN A 124 1.87 -11.63 -11.15
N ILE A 125 1.63 -12.94 -11.10
CA ILE A 125 0.92 -13.58 -9.97
C ILE A 125 1.74 -13.44 -8.69
N TYR A 126 3.04 -13.73 -8.76
CA TYR A 126 3.94 -13.55 -7.62
C TYR A 126 4.04 -12.08 -7.18
N ASP A 127 4.09 -11.15 -8.13
CA ASP A 127 4.12 -9.71 -7.82
C ASP A 127 2.82 -9.25 -7.14
N ALA A 128 1.66 -9.79 -7.53
CA ALA A 128 0.38 -9.51 -6.88
C ALA A 128 0.34 -10.03 -5.42
N TYR A 129 0.87 -11.24 -5.18
CA TYR A 129 1.04 -11.77 -3.82
C TYR A 129 1.93 -10.86 -2.98
N ARG A 130 3.12 -10.54 -3.49
CA ARG A 130 4.07 -9.66 -2.79
C ARG A 130 3.47 -8.29 -2.52
N CYS A 131 2.66 -7.79 -3.44
CA CYS A 131 1.99 -6.51 -3.28
C CYS A 131 0.98 -6.50 -2.13
N ALA A 132 0.24 -7.60 -1.93
CA ALA A 132 -0.69 -7.74 -0.81
C ALA A 132 0.06 -7.92 0.52
N ASP A 133 1.11 -8.75 0.54
CA ASP A 133 1.96 -8.98 1.71
C ASP A 133 2.65 -7.68 2.18
N ASP A 134 3.21 -6.91 1.24
CA ASP A 134 3.80 -5.60 1.53
C ASP A 134 2.75 -4.63 2.11
N HIS A 135 1.51 -4.65 1.63
CA HIS A 135 0.42 -3.82 2.16
C HIS A 135 0.09 -4.18 3.62
N ASN A 136 0.06 -5.48 3.92
CA ASN A 136 -0.23 -5.98 5.26
C ASN A 136 0.90 -5.68 6.24
N LYS A 137 2.17 -5.78 5.82
CA LYS A 137 3.33 -5.40 6.66
C LYS A 137 3.37 -3.93 7.03
N MET A 138 2.80 -3.07 6.19
CA MET A 138 2.69 -1.63 6.47
C MET A 138 1.53 -1.31 7.43
N ALA A 139 0.66 -2.27 7.73
CA ALA A 139 -0.38 -2.12 8.73
C ALA A 139 0.19 -2.29 10.15
N PRO A 140 -0.24 -1.48 11.13
CA PRO A 140 0.19 -1.69 12.52
C PRO A 140 -0.27 -3.08 13.00
N PRO A 141 0.58 -3.81 13.74
CA PRO A 141 0.26 -5.17 14.17
C PRO A 141 -0.98 -5.19 15.06
N MET A 142 -1.89 -6.15 14.81
CA MET A 142 -3.01 -6.41 15.70
C MET A 142 -2.47 -6.86 17.06
N ARG A 143 -2.65 -6.03 18.09
CA ARG A 143 -2.50 -6.49 19.49
C ARG A 143 -3.78 -7.24 19.83
N TYR A 144 -3.69 -8.57 19.81
CA TYR A 144 -4.69 -9.49 20.35
C TYR A 144 -4.74 -9.41 21.88
#